data_AF-A0AAF0J040-F1
#
_entry.id   AF-A0AAF0J040-F1
#
_cell.length_a   1.000
_cell.length_b   1.000
_cell.length_c   1.000
_cell.angle_alpha   90.00
_cell.angle_beta   90.00
_cell.angle_gamma   90.00
#
_symmetry.space_group_name_H-M   'P 1'
#
loop_
_entity.id
_entity.type
_entity.pdbx_description
1 polymer ?
#
loop_
_entity_poly.entity_id
_entity_poly.type
_entity_poly.pdbx_seq_one_letter_code
_entity_poly.pdbx_strand_id
1 'polypeptide(L)'
;MWIHWLLLVGVFVAHCFAWESNKTAAHDARTLLVDEQTHYISSVATVDEDHKAVLAYEYYAPCFEDSHAADLLYLVLPVSQLWHRVLAASPMTATVAVASSPSVDDVDLRHANVSRSGRIQWDPMRPMWRRGMASKSRLTMSGTMHRLAMEPAEMEKLSECFVAHHPDARMWLPGSKQSPHTAFWLRFSPSSVYYVGGFGDEHFIGNLDMDAFRAAVPGPCGLTKSPSVYYEQGDYTPSVDRVDLLLVDVRLMSVAAANAATSMTAKMAVALVPVITSVVVGLGSPKAATLMPLAFLPTVALYCWWVRANRTSPENRGELEPLIWTYLIVGIGGTLALSVAQLSTYFVLVSLTMGPRASEYWTEFLRGTVEGLSKEQRQRRFEMASSWQHWVLMFLFSYVMAGGFEELLKYMPVLYARRRVQRQQTLRGGAYIDYALAGAMSIVTVECIGYISDTCASGIQGWVEPIVTLAQRLVAGTLGHVLASLLTSLRAVRSDFYGPPMTWIRIIAPAVVLHGTANLAVFVSCTMQGHVGWVHPTEMISIVGLYGNYFCVVGLVGLMVWREYKTLKEHIPKQ
;
A
#
# COMPACT_ATOMS: atom_id res chain seq x y z
N MET A 1 -7.04 21.34 -22.71
CA MET A 1 -7.19 20.96 -21.29
C MET A 1 -7.08 19.45 -21.03
N TRP A 2 -7.34 18.56 -22.01
CA TRP A 2 -7.19 17.10 -21.86
C TRP A 2 -5.72 16.60 -21.78
N ILE A 3 -4.77 17.34 -22.36
CA ILE A 3 -3.35 16.94 -22.44
C ILE A 3 -2.60 17.13 -21.11
N HIS A 4 -2.97 18.13 -20.29
CA HIS A 4 -2.38 18.30 -18.96
C HIS A 4 -2.84 17.21 -17.96
N TRP A 5 -4.03 16.62 -18.19
CA TRP A 5 -4.53 15.50 -17.39
C TRP A 5 -3.81 14.18 -17.71
N LEU A 6 -3.48 13.91 -18.99
CA LEU A 6 -2.65 12.77 -19.35
C LEU A 6 -1.22 12.89 -18.81
N LEU A 7 -0.69 14.11 -18.68
CA LEU A 7 0.64 14.36 -18.10
C LEU A 7 0.64 14.16 -16.57
N LEU A 8 -0.41 14.59 -15.85
CA LEU A 8 -0.52 14.37 -14.40
C LEU A 8 -0.81 12.91 -14.04
N VAL A 9 -1.68 12.24 -14.81
CA VAL A 9 -1.87 10.78 -14.69
C VAL A 9 -0.60 10.05 -15.10
N GLY A 10 0.11 10.50 -16.13
CA GLY A 10 1.40 9.95 -16.56
C GLY A 10 2.51 10.09 -15.50
N VAL A 11 2.56 11.20 -14.77
CA VAL A 11 3.52 11.42 -13.67
C VAL A 11 3.16 10.58 -12.43
N PHE A 12 1.87 10.42 -12.13
CA PHE A 12 1.39 9.56 -11.04
C PHE A 12 1.60 8.07 -11.35
N VAL A 13 1.36 7.67 -12.59
CA VAL A 13 1.68 6.34 -13.11
C VAL A 13 3.20 6.10 -13.06
N ALA A 14 4.03 7.06 -13.50
CA ALA A 14 5.49 6.93 -13.45
C ALA A 14 6.05 6.84 -12.01
N HIS A 15 5.43 7.49 -11.02
CA HIS A 15 5.84 7.35 -9.61
C HIS A 15 5.29 6.08 -8.92
N CYS A 16 4.30 5.41 -9.52
CA CYS A 16 3.87 4.07 -9.11
C CYS A 16 4.60 2.94 -9.86
N PHE A 17 5.42 3.28 -10.86
CA PHE A 17 6.29 2.38 -11.62
C PHE A 17 7.77 2.68 -11.33
N ALA A 18 8.19 2.51 -10.08
CA ALA A 18 9.59 2.26 -9.78
C ALA A 18 9.75 0.81 -9.32
N TRP A 19 9.25 -0.14 -10.12
CA TRP A 19 9.76 -1.51 -10.05
C TRP A 19 10.87 -1.60 -11.10
N GLU A 20 12.08 -1.93 -10.65
CA GLU A 20 13.20 -2.33 -11.49
C GLU A 20 12.72 -3.21 -12.67
N SER A 21 12.94 -2.75 -13.91
CA SER A 21 12.53 -3.48 -15.10
C SER A 21 13.35 -4.75 -15.26
N ASN A 22 12.85 -5.76 -15.99
CA ASN A 22 13.63 -6.96 -16.30
C ASN A 22 14.98 -6.62 -16.96
N LYS A 23 15.03 -5.58 -17.81
CA LYS A 23 16.26 -5.09 -18.43
C LYS A 23 17.25 -4.50 -17.41
N THR A 24 16.76 -3.80 -16.40
CA THR A 24 17.60 -3.27 -15.31
C THR A 24 18.13 -4.41 -14.43
N ALA A 25 17.27 -5.38 -14.09
CA ALA A 25 17.66 -6.57 -13.34
C ALA A 25 18.67 -7.44 -14.11
N ALA A 26 18.53 -7.52 -15.44
CA ALA A 26 19.49 -8.19 -16.31
C ALA A 26 20.86 -7.51 -16.30
N HIS A 27 20.90 -6.18 -16.32
CA HIS A 27 22.13 -5.41 -16.14
C HIS A 27 22.76 -5.68 -14.76
N ASP A 28 21.99 -5.61 -13.68
CA ASP A 28 22.51 -5.82 -12.33
C ASP A 28 22.99 -7.26 -12.09
N ALA A 29 22.32 -8.25 -12.69
CA ALA A 29 22.76 -9.63 -12.70
C ALA A 29 24.10 -9.81 -13.44
N ARG A 30 24.29 -9.12 -14.57
CA ARG A 30 25.56 -9.13 -15.30
C ARG A 30 26.67 -8.44 -14.51
N THR A 31 26.37 -7.32 -13.85
CA THR A 31 27.32 -6.62 -12.98
C THR A 31 27.76 -7.50 -11.81
N LEU A 32 26.86 -8.29 -11.21
CA LEU A 32 27.22 -9.24 -10.15
C LEU A 32 28.29 -10.25 -10.60
N LEU A 33 28.24 -10.71 -11.85
CA LEU A 33 29.19 -11.72 -12.35
C LEU A 33 30.62 -11.19 -12.51
N VAL A 34 30.80 -9.88 -12.61
CA VAL A 34 32.12 -9.23 -12.73
C VAL A 34 32.59 -8.56 -11.44
N ASP A 35 31.76 -8.57 -10.39
CA ASP A 35 32.05 -7.96 -9.10
C ASP A 35 33.14 -8.75 -8.35
N GLU A 36 34.27 -8.10 -8.06
CA GLU A 36 35.41 -8.66 -7.33
C GLU A 36 35.02 -9.15 -5.92
N GLN A 37 33.96 -8.60 -5.31
CA GLN A 37 33.46 -9.04 -4.01
C GLN A 37 32.85 -10.45 -4.03
N THR A 38 32.54 -11.00 -5.21
CA THR A 38 32.15 -12.41 -5.34
C THR A 38 33.35 -13.35 -5.23
N HIS A 39 34.57 -12.81 -5.29
CA HIS A 39 35.82 -13.56 -5.43
C HIS A 39 35.82 -14.52 -6.63
N TYR A 40 34.91 -14.33 -7.58
CA TYR A 40 34.72 -15.20 -8.74
C TYR A 40 34.54 -16.68 -8.37
N ILE A 41 33.87 -16.93 -7.24
CA ILE A 41 33.48 -18.24 -6.76
C ILE A 41 31.99 -18.44 -7.02
N SER A 42 31.64 -19.58 -7.60
CA SER A 42 30.25 -19.99 -7.78
C SER A 42 29.98 -21.30 -7.05
N SER A 43 28.71 -21.54 -6.74
CA SER A 43 28.23 -22.87 -6.40
C SER A 43 27.71 -23.55 -7.66
N VAL A 44 28.27 -24.69 -8.00
CA VAL A 44 27.90 -25.48 -9.17
C VAL A 44 27.20 -26.73 -8.67
N ALA A 45 26.02 -26.98 -9.21
CA ALA A 45 25.19 -28.12 -8.87
C ALA A 45 24.82 -28.92 -10.11
N THR A 46 24.76 -30.23 -9.94
CA THR A 46 24.21 -31.17 -10.91
C THR A 46 23.42 -32.25 -10.18
N VAL A 47 22.76 -33.12 -10.91
CA VAL A 47 21.96 -34.21 -10.36
C VAL A 47 22.63 -35.53 -10.73
N ASP A 48 22.77 -36.42 -9.76
CA ASP A 48 23.27 -37.77 -10.02
C ASP A 48 22.17 -38.71 -10.57
N GLU A 49 22.56 -39.94 -10.92
CA GLU A 49 21.64 -40.95 -11.47
C GLU A 49 20.50 -41.33 -10.50
N ASP A 50 20.70 -41.15 -9.19
CA ASP A 50 19.71 -41.41 -8.13
C ASP A 50 18.82 -40.18 -7.86
N HIS A 51 18.87 -39.16 -8.71
CA HIS A 51 18.17 -37.88 -8.52
C HIS A 51 18.60 -37.08 -7.29
N LYS A 52 19.81 -37.28 -6.76
CA LYS A 52 20.38 -36.48 -5.68
C LYS A 52 21.16 -35.31 -6.26
N ALA A 53 20.93 -34.13 -5.71
CA ALA A 53 21.71 -32.95 -6.06
C ALA A 53 23.10 -33.04 -5.44
N VAL A 54 24.14 -32.91 -6.27
CA VAL A 54 25.52 -32.74 -5.85
C VAL A 54 25.90 -31.28 -6.10
N LEU A 55 26.45 -30.62 -5.08
CA LEU A 55 26.86 -29.22 -5.13
C LEU A 55 28.30 -29.09 -4.64
N ALA A 56 29.12 -28.31 -5.35
CA ALA A 56 30.44 -27.89 -4.88
C ALA A 56 30.71 -26.42 -5.27
N TYR A 57 31.67 -25.81 -4.59
CA TYR A 57 32.13 -24.46 -4.93
C TYR A 57 33.27 -24.56 -5.94
N GLU A 58 33.20 -23.79 -7.01
CA GLU A 58 34.15 -23.84 -8.13
C GLU A 58 34.52 -22.42 -8.55
N TYR A 59 35.74 -22.26 -9.08
CA TYR A 59 36.20 -21.00 -9.65
C TYR A 59 35.61 -20.78 -11.04
N TYR A 60 35.08 -19.58 -11.26
CA TYR A 60 34.66 -19.13 -12.59
C TYR A 60 35.42 -17.86 -12.99
N ALA A 61 35.40 -17.49 -14.27
CA ALA A 61 35.85 -16.18 -14.72
C ALA A 61 35.00 -15.67 -15.91
N PRO A 62 34.63 -14.37 -15.95
CA PRO A 62 33.86 -13.78 -17.04
C PRO A 62 34.77 -13.36 -18.22
N CYS A 63 35.46 -14.33 -18.83
CA CYS A 63 36.52 -14.07 -19.83
C CYS A 63 36.07 -14.01 -21.29
N PHE A 64 34.79 -14.30 -21.58
CA PHE A 64 34.29 -14.33 -22.95
C PHE A 64 33.82 -12.94 -23.40
N GLU A 65 33.92 -12.69 -24.70
CA GLU A 65 33.53 -11.45 -25.36
C GLU A 65 32.39 -11.70 -26.39
N ASP A 66 31.85 -10.63 -26.98
CA ASP A 66 30.85 -10.66 -28.05
C ASP A 66 29.62 -11.55 -27.78
N SER A 67 29.30 -12.48 -28.68
CA SER A 67 28.15 -13.38 -28.59
C SER A 67 28.19 -14.31 -27.37
N HIS A 68 29.36 -14.46 -26.77
CA HIS A 68 29.59 -15.29 -25.58
C HIS A 68 29.85 -14.46 -24.32
N ALA A 69 29.68 -13.14 -24.34
CA ALA A 69 29.94 -12.28 -23.18
C ALA A 69 29.19 -12.74 -21.92
N ALA A 70 28.01 -13.37 -22.09
CA ALA A 70 27.17 -13.90 -21.01
C ALA A 70 27.64 -15.25 -20.43
N ASP A 71 28.57 -15.94 -21.09
CA ASP A 71 29.05 -17.26 -20.71
C ASP A 71 30.19 -17.15 -19.66
N LEU A 72 30.43 -18.21 -18.90
CA LEU A 72 31.46 -18.26 -17.86
C LEU A 72 32.52 -19.32 -18.14
N LEU A 73 33.79 -18.98 -17.89
CA LEU A 73 34.92 -19.90 -18.01
C LEU A 73 35.13 -20.65 -16.67
N TYR A 74 35.27 -21.97 -16.73
CA TYR A 74 35.56 -22.81 -15.58
C TYR A 74 36.87 -23.57 -15.75
N LEU A 75 37.70 -23.55 -14.71
CA LEU A 75 38.85 -24.43 -14.57
C LEU A 75 38.38 -25.76 -13.97
N VAL A 76 38.45 -26.83 -14.75
CA VAL A 76 37.95 -28.14 -14.36
C VAL A 76 39.08 -29.05 -13.95
N LEU A 77 38.99 -29.55 -12.71
CA LEU A 77 39.84 -30.60 -12.15
C LEU A 77 38.98 -31.87 -12.00
N PRO A 78 39.11 -32.87 -12.88
CA PRO A 78 38.23 -34.04 -12.91
C PRO A 78 38.26 -34.90 -11.65
N VAL A 79 39.26 -34.73 -10.78
CA VAL A 79 39.30 -35.40 -9.47
C VAL A 79 38.09 -35.05 -8.59
N SER A 80 37.45 -33.91 -8.83
CA SER A 80 36.21 -33.51 -8.15
C SER A 80 35.05 -34.41 -8.55
N GLN A 81 34.32 -34.93 -7.55
CA GLN A 81 33.12 -35.73 -7.78
C GLN A 81 32.05 -34.92 -8.54
N LEU A 82 31.95 -33.61 -8.29
CA LEU A 82 31.05 -32.74 -9.05
C LEU A 82 31.38 -32.80 -10.55
N TRP A 83 32.64 -32.58 -10.91
CA TRP A 83 33.07 -32.57 -12.31
C TRP A 83 32.89 -33.94 -12.97
N HIS A 84 33.15 -35.04 -12.26
CA HIS A 84 32.82 -36.38 -12.76
C HIS A 84 31.35 -36.51 -13.17
N ARG A 85 30.42 -35.99 -12.37
CA ARG A 85 28.98 -36.05 -12.66
C ARG A 85 28.58 -35.13 -13.82
N VAL A 86 29.07 -33.89 -13.81
CA VAL A 86 28.79 -32.92 -14.89
C VAL A 86 29.27 -33.45 -16.24
N LEU A 87 30.47 -34.06 -16.28
CA LEU A 87 31.07 -34.61 -17.50
C LEU A 87 30.40 -35.90 -17.98
N ALA A 88 29.78 -36.66 -17.08
CA ALA A 88 29.04 -37.88 -17.41
C ALA A 88 27.64 -37.58 -17.98
N ALA A 89 27.07 -36.40 -17.68
CA ALA A 89 25.76 -36.01 -18.18
C ALA A 89 25.77 -35.72 -19.69
N SER A 90 24.70 -36.12 -20.39
CA SER A 90 24.49 -35.84 -21.81
C SER A 90 23.07 -35.30 -22.04
N PRO A 91 22.92 -33.99 -22.33
CA PRO A 91 23.95 -32.96 -22.38
C PRO A 91 24.56 -32.65 -21.00
N MET A 92 25.80 -32.11 -20.98
CA MET A 92 26.51 -31.72 -19.75
C MET A 92 25.81 -30.54 -19.06
N THR A 93 24.76 -30.80 -18.29
CA THR A 93 23.91 -29.78 -17.67
C THR A 93 24.39 -29.45 -16.26
N ALA A 94 24.32 -28.17 -15.93
CA ALA A 94 24.69 -27.68 -14.61
C ALA A 94 23.80 -26.49 -14.20
N THR A 95 23.60 -26.35 -12.90
CA THR A 95 23.05 -25.16 -12.28
C THR A 95 24.18 -24.42 -11.56
N VAL A 96 24.34 -23.14 -11.85
CA VAL A 96 25.39 -22.29 -11.30
C VAL A 96 24.73 -21.17 -10.50
N ALA A 97 25.05 -21.02 -9.22
CA ALA A 97 24.60 -19.89 -8.42
C ALA A 97 25.77 -19.03 -7.95
N VAL A 98 25.61 -17.72 -8.13
CA VAL A 98 26.56 -16.68 -7.72
C VAL A 98 25.82 -15.70 -6.81
N ALA A 99 26.50 -15.25 -5.76
CA ALA A 99 25.96 -14.39 -4.74
C ALA A 99 26.96 -13.26 -4.46
N SER A 100 26.48 -12.05 -4.16
CA SER A 100 27.34 -11.02 -3.58
C SER A 100 28.00 -11.51 -2.29
N SER A 101 29.05 -10.80 -1.87
CA SER A 101 29.69 -11.08 -0.58
C SER A 101 28.67 -11.13 0.57
N PRO A 102 28.68 -12.18 1.40
CA PRO A 102 27.82 -12.28 2.58
C PRO A 102 28.24 -11.33 3.70
N SER A 103 29.45 -10.76 3.62
CA SER A 103 29.96 -9.82 4.62
C SER A 103 29.05 -8.60 4.71
N VAL A 104 28.69 -8.21 5.92
CA VAL A 104 27.94 -6.97 6.15
C VAL A 104 28.79 -5.73 5.89
N ASP A 105 30.11 -5.86 5.80
CA ASP A 105 30.99 -4.71 5.58
C ASP A 105 31.06 -4.30 4.11
N ASP A 106 30.80 -5.24 3.22
CA ASP A 106 30.76 -5.00 1.79
C ASP A 106 29.44 -4.32 1.42
N VAL A 107 29.52 -3.05 1.05
CA VAL A 107 28.35 -2.24 0.69
C VAL A 107 27.90 -2.58 -0.72
N ASP A 108 26.64 -2.97 -0.88
CA ASP A 108 26.01 -3.09 -2.20
C ASP A 108 25.95 -1.70 -2.85
N LEU A 109 26.57 -1.55 -4.02
CA LEU A 109 26.65 -0.28 -4.75
C LEU A 109 25.27 0.31 -5.05
N ARG A 110 24.23 -0.53 -5.21
CA ARG A 110 22.85 -0.09 -5.45
C ARG A 110 22.25 0.62 -4.24
N HIS A 111 22.85 0.43 -3.06
CA HIS A 111 22.44 1.00 -1.77
C HIS A 111 23.48 1.95 -1.19
N ALA A 112 24.54 2.26 -1.94
CA ALA A 112 25.64 3.08 -1.48
C ALA A 112 25.38 4.57 -1.74
N ASN A 113 25.92 5.40 -0.86
CA ASN A 113 26.22 6.79 -1.16
C ASN A 113 27.71 6.90 -1.52
N VAL A 114 28.00 7.41 -2.71
CA VAL A 114 29.38 7.63 -3.17
C VAL A 114 29.75 9.08 -2.88
N SER A 115 30.67 9.28 -1.94
CA SER A 115 31.19 10.61 -1.61
C SER A 115 31.90 11.27 -2.81
N ARG A 116 32.11 12.60 -2.75
CA ARG A 116 32.89 13.33 -3.77
C ARG A 116 34.33 12.81 -3.94
N SER A 117 34.89 12.15 -2.94
CA SER A 117 36.20 11.51 -2.99
C SER A 117 36.13 10.03 -3.42
N GLY A 118 35.00 9.56 -3.95
CA GLY A 118 34.84 8.19 -4.44
C GLY A 118 34.65 7.12 -3.36
N ARG A 119 34.61 7.49 -2.07
CA ARG A 119 34.36 6.51 -1.01
C ARG A 119 32.93 6.01 -1.07
N ILE A 120 32.79 4.70 -1.20
CA ILE A 120 31.53 3.96 -1.12
C ILE A 120 31.19 3.81 0.35
N GLN A 121 30.09 4.42 0.77
CA GLN A 121 29.57 4.28 2.12
C GLN A 121 28.15 3.76 2.03
N TRP A 122 27.75 2.96 3.01
CA TRP A 122 26.34 2.64 3.16
C TRP A 122 25.56 3.97 3.25
N ASP A 123 24.50 4.11 2.44
CA ASP A 123 23.70 5.32 2.48
C ASP A 123 23.21 5.55 3.92
N PRO A 124 23.58 6.67 4.57
CA PRO A 124 23.21 6.92 5.96
C PRO A 124 21.70 7.02 6.17
N MET A 125 20.92 7.25 5.10
CA MET A 125 19.45 7.22 5.16
C MET A 125 18.88 5.81 5.12
N ARG A 126 19.68 4.79 4.79
CA ARG A 126 19.25 3.40 4.70
C ARG A 126 19.47 2.65 6.02
N PRO A 127 18.55 1.76 6.41
CA PRO A 127 18.71 0.97 7.64
C PRO A 127 19.89 -0.01 7.56
N MET A 128 20.75 -0.05 8.57
CA MET A 128 21.93 -0.93 8.61
C MET A 128 21.62 -2.42 8.44
N TRP A 129 20.44 -2.88 8.86
CA TRP A 129 20.04 -4.29 8.70
C TRP A 129 19.87 -4.72 7.25
N ARG A 130 19.61 -3.77 6.35
CA ARG A 130 19.59 -4.03 4.90
C ARG A 130 20.99 -4.21 4.33
N ARG A 131 22.07 -4.01 5.09
CA ARG A 131 23.43 -4.26 4.61
C ARG A 131 23.75 -5.76 4.49
N GLY A 132 22.93 -6.63 5.09
CA GLY A 132 23.11 -8.08 5.04
C GLY A 132 22.72 -8.72 3.72
N MET A 133 23.14 -9.98 3.55
CA MET A 133 23.00 -10.78 2.33
C MET A 133 21.58 -10.82 1.75
N ALA A 134 20.54 -10.71 2.58
CA ALA A 134 19.15 -10.74 2.14
C ALA A 134 18.77 -9.56 1.21
N SER A 135 19.42 -8.41 1.33
CA SER A 135 19.22 -7.27 0.42
C SER A 135 20.14 -7.29 -0.79
N LYS A 136 21.19 -8.14 -0.77
CA LYS A 136 22.18 -8.19 -1.84
C LYS A 136 21.73 -9.11 -2.97
N SER A 137 22.32 -8.88 -4.14
CA SER A 137 22.00 -9.61 -5.35
C SER A 137 22.54 -11.04 -5.31
N ARG A 138 21.72 -11.96 -5.80
CA ARG A 138 22.04 -13.37 -6.02
C ARG A 138 21.40 -13.78 -7.33
N LEU A 139 22.04 -14.68 -8.06
CA LEU A 139 21.49 -15.25 -9.25
C LEU A 139 21.73 -16.76 -9.29
N THR A 140 20.83 -17.47 -9.94
CA THR A 140 20.93 -18.90 -10.21
C THR A 140 20.68 -19.12 -11.69
N MET A 141 21.65 -19.72 -12.37
CA MET A 141 21.64 -19.96 -13.80
C MET A 141 21.54 -21.45 -14.05
N SER A 142 20.61 -21.88 -14.88
CA SER A 142 20.64 -23.25 -15.43
C SER A 142 21.19 -23.19 -16.84
N GLY A 143 22.04 -24.13 -17.23
CA GLY A 143 22.68 -24.09 -18.54
C GLY A 143 23.44 -25.36 -18.89
N THR A 144 24.24 -25.26 -19.95
CA THR A 144 25.05 -26.35 -20.48
C THR A 144 26.52 -26.00 -20.43
N MET A 145 27.33 -26.98 -20.03
CA MET A 145 28.78 -26.92 -20.12
C MET A 145 29.24 -27.40 -21.49
N HIS A 146 30.23 -26.72 -22.05
CA HIS A 146 30.83 -27.04 -23.33
C HIS A 146 32.34 -27.22 -23.14
N ARG A 147 32.86 -28.36 -23.58
CA ARG A 147 34.30 -28.57 -23.60
C ARG A 147 34.93 -27.67 -24.65
N LEU A 148 35.92 -26.89 -24.24
CA LEU A 148 36.67 -26.05 -25.15
C LEU A 148 37.75 -26.88 -25.85
N ALA A 149 37.65 -26.98 -27.16
CA ALA A 149 38.70 -27.47 -28.04
C ALA A 149 39.15 -26.28 -28.88
N MET A 150 40.11 -25.53 -28.37
CA MET A 150 40.52 -24.23 -28.92
C MET A 150 41.99 -24.26 -29.33
N GLU A 151 42.34 -23.36 -30.25
CA GLU A 151 43.72 -23.17 -30.69
C GLU A 151 44.59 -22.65 -29.53
N PRO A 152 45.91 -22.96 -29.51
CA PRO A 152 46.79 -22.61 -28.39
C PRO A 152 46.77 -21.11 -28.00
N ALA A 153 46.70 -20.22 -28.99
CA ALA A 153 46.68 -18.77 -28.76
C ALA A 153 45.41 -18.29 -28.02
N GLU A 154 44.25 -18.87 -28.32
CA GLU A 154 43.01 -18.52 -27.62
C GLU A 154 43.00 -19.08 -26.19
N MET A 155 43.59 -20.27 -26.00
CA MET A 155 43.77 -20.83 -24.66
C MET A 155 44.71 -20.00 -23.80
N GLU A 156 45.75 -19.39 -24.38
CA GLU A 156 46.64 -18.48 -23.67
C GLU A 156 45.89 -17.23 -23.20
N LYS A 157 45.12 -16.58 -24.09
CA LYS A 157 44.28 -15.42 -23.72
C LYS A 157 43.29 -15.74 -22.59
N LEU A 158 42.62 -16.90 -22.65
CA LEU A 158 41.70 -17.33 -21.59
C LEU A 158 42.43 -17.63 -20.28
N SER A 159 43.64 -18.19 -20.35
CA SER A 159 44.48 -18.49 -19.18
C SER A 159 44.95 -17.21 -18.49
N GLU A 160 45.39 -16.21 -19.27
CA GLU A 160 45.79 -14.90 -18.76
C GLU A 160 44.61 -14.21 -18.07
N CYS A 161 43.43 -14.19 -18.70
CA CYS A 161 42.23 -13.63 -18.10
C CYS A 161 41.82 -14.37 -16.81
N PHE A 162 41.84 -15.71 -16.81
CA PHE A 162 41.48 -16.49 -15.64
C PHE A 162 42.43 -16.22 -14.46
N VAL A 163 43.75 -16.14 -14.71
CA VAL A 163 44.75 -15.83 -13.67
C VAL A 163 44.64 -14.38 -13.18
N ALA A 164 44.15 -13.45 -13.99
CA ALA A 164 43.86 -12.09 -13.53
C ALA A 164 42.78 -12.08 -12.43
N HIS A 165 41.81 -13.00 -12.50
CA HIS A 165 40.78 -13.18 -11.47
C HIS A 165 41.19 -14.13 -10.35
N HIS A 166 42.01 -15.15 -10.66
CA HIS A 166 42.49 -16.18 -9.73
C HIS A 166 44.01 -16.34 -9.78
N PRO A 167 44.79 -15.43 -9.17
CA PRO A 167 46.25 -15.47 -9.24
C PRO A 167 46.88 -16.74 -8.65
N ASP A 168 46.20 -17.34 -7.67
CA ASP A 168 46.56 -18.62 -7.05
C ASP A 168 46.52 -19.78 -8.05
N ALA A 169 45.64 -19.71 -9.06
CA ALA A 169 45.45 -20.77 -10.03
C ALA A 169 46.60 -20.93 -11.05
N ARG A 170 47.53 -19.98 -11.09
CA ARG A 170 48.67 -19.96 -12.04
C ARG A 170 49.46 -21.26 -12.07
N MET A 171 49.58 -21.93 -10.92
CA MET A 171 50.40 -23.14 -10.76
C MET A 171 49.69 -24.42 -11.22
N TRP A 172 48.36 -24.40 -11.37
CA TRP A 172 47.55 -25.58 -11.71
C TRP A 172 46.64 -25.39 -12.93
N LEU A 173 46.99 -24.45 -13.81
CA LEU A 173 46.35 -24.29 -15.11
C LEU A 173 46.49 -25.55 -16.00
N PRO A 174 45.65 -25.71 -17.03
CA PRO A 174 45.79 -26.80 -18.00
C PRO A 174 47.20 -26.82 -18.61
N GLY A 175 47.86 -27.99 -18.56
CA GLY A 175 49.22 -28.16 -19.06
C GLY A 175 50.35 -27.72 -18.10
N SER A 176 50.03 -27.17 -16.92
CA SER A 176 51.05 -26.84 -15.92
C SER A 176 51.74 -28.11 -15.39
N LYS A 177 53.08 -28.11 -15.38
CA LYS A 177 53.90 -29.19 -14.81
C LYS A 177 53.83 -29.25 -13.28
N GLN A 178 53.38 -28.19 -12.64
CA GLN A 178 53.27 -28.07 -11.18
C GLN A 178 51.86 -28.42 -10.68
N SER A 179 50.92 -28.67 -11.58
CA SER A 179 49.56 -29.07 -11.20
C SER A 179 49.56 -30.48 -10.60
N PRO A 180 48.90 -30.69 -9.44
CA PRO A 180 48.75 -32.03 -8.87
C PRO A 180 47.81 -32.93 -9.69
N HIS A 181 46.95 -32.34 -10.53
CA HIS A 181 45.97 -33.05 -11.35
C HIS A 181 45.88 -32.47 -12.77
N THR A 182 45.40 -33.27 -13.72
CA THR A 182 45.10 -32.76 -15.07
C THR A 182 43.92 -31.80 -15.01
N ALA A 183 44.11 -30.58 -15.51
CA ALA A 183 43.06 -29.57 -15.63
C ALA A 183 42.68 -29.33 -17.09
N PHE A 184 41.46 -28.88 -17.34
CA PHE A 184 41.03 -28.36 -18.64
C PHE A 184 39.93 -27.30 -18.49
N TRP A 185 39.62 -26.60 -19.58
CA TRP A 185 38.63 -25.54 -19.60
C TRP A 185 37.23 -26.03 -20.01
N LEU A 186 36.21 -25.56 -19.30
CA LEU A 186 34.81 -25.63 -19.74
C LEU A 186 34.24 -24.22 -19.90
N ARG A 187 33.36 -24.05 -20.89
CA ARG A 187 32.48 -22.88 -21.01
C ARG A 187 31.08 -23.24 -20.54
N PHE A 188 30.58 -22.51 -19.57
CA PHE A 188 29.18 -22.57 -19.16
C PHE A 188 28.35 -21.58 -19.97
N SER A 189 27.36 -22.07 -20.72
CA SER A 189 26.38 -21.22 -21.39
C SER A 189 25.03 -21.27 -20.67
N PRO A 190 24.59 -20.17 -20.03
CA PRO A 190 23.32 -20.13 -19.31
C PRO A 190 22.14 -20.15 -20.29
N SER A 191 21.15 -21.01 -20.06
CA SER A 191 19.89 -21.07 -20.81
C SER A 191 18.74 -20.36 -20.10
N SER A 192 18.82 -20.23 -18.77
CA SER A 192 17.87 -19.46 -17.95
C SER A 192 18.58 -18.85 -16.75
N VAL A 193 18.10 -17.69 -16.28
CA VAL A 193 18.60 -17.03 -15.09
C VAL A 193 17.44 -16.64 -14.18
N TYR A 194 17.47 -17.12 -12.94
CA TYR A 194 16.61 -16.65 -11.86
C TYR A 194 17.39 -15.68 -10.98
N TYR A 195 16.91 -14.45 -10.88
CA TYR A 195 17.57 -13.35 -10.17
C TYR A 195 16.81 -13.00 -8.89
N VAL A 196 17.56 -12.74 -7.83
CA VAL A 196 17.09 -12.21 -6.56
C VAL A 196 17.92 -10.98 -6.25
N GLY A 197 17.41 -9.80 -6.61
CA GLY A 197 18.13 -8.54 -6.39
C GLY A 197 18.13 -8.05 -4.95
N GLY A 198 17.37 -8.68 -4.05
CA GLY A 198 17.26 -8.30 -2.63
C GLY A 198 15.97 -8.87 -2.02
N PHE A 199 15.29 -8.07 -1.19
CA PHE A 199 14.04 -8.46 -0.52
C PHE A 199 12.79 -8.50 -1.41
N GLY A 200 12.88 -8.07 -2.67
CA GLY A 200 11.74 -8.05 -3.60
C GLY A 200 10.82 -6.85 -3.47
N ASP A 201 11.02 -6.03 -2.44
CA ASP A 201 10.34 -4.75 -2.23
C ASP A 201 11.08 -3.57 -2.88
N GLU A 202 12.39 -3.71 -3.08
CA GLU A 202 13.26 -2.69 -3.68
C GLU A 202 13.86 -3.13 -5.03
N HIS A 203 14.01 -4.44 -5.23
CA HIS A 203 14.70 -5.00 -6.39
C HIS A 203 13.93 -6.16 -7.00
N PHE A 204 14.17 -6.42 -8.28
CA PHE A 204 13.53 -7.50 -9.02
C PHE A 204 13.82 -8.88 -8.40
N ILE A 205 12.79 -9.72 -8.32
CA ILE A 205 12.90 -11.16 -8.04
C ILE A 205 12.13 -11.91 -9.12
N GLY A 206 12.81 -12.79 -9.84
CA GLY A 206 12.15 -13.61 -10.85
C GLY A 206 13.10 -14.09 -11.96
N ASN A 207 12.50 -14.69 -12.99
CA ASN A 207 13.24 -15.09 -14.19
C ASN A 207 13.58 -13.86 -15.05
N LEU A 208 14.83 -13.80 -15.51
CA LEU A 208 15.28 -12.78 -16.45
C LEU A 208 14.96 -13.16 -17.89
N ASP A 209 14.73 -12.13 -18.71
CA ASP A 209 14.70 -12.27 -20.16
C ASP A 209 16.12 -12.53 -20.65
N MET A 210 16.32 -13.65 -21.36
CA MET A 210 17.65 -14.09 -21.76
C MET A 210 18.27 -13.22 -22.85
N ASP A 211 17.46 -12.59 -23.71
CA ASP A 211 17.97 -11.67 -24.72
C ASP A 211 18.45 -10.39 -24.05
N ALA A 212 17.70 -9.88 -23.06
CA ALA A 212 18.12 -8.75 -22.25
C ALA A 212 19.38 -9.06 -21.43
N PHE A 213 19.48 -10.26 -20.83
CA PHE A 213 20.66 -10.69 -20.06
C PHE A 213 21.91 -10.82 -20.94
N ARG A 214 21.78 -11.39 -22.15
CA ARG A 214 22.91 -11.52 -23.09
C ARG A 214 23.34 -10.17 -23.67
N ALA A 215 22.39 -9.26 -23.90
CA ALA A 215 22.68 -7.93 -24.42
C ALA A 215 23.17 -6.93 -23.35
N ALA A 216 23.03 -7.27 -22.07
CA ALA A 216 23.40 -6.37 -20.98
C ALA A 216 24.92 -6.27 -20.78
N VAL A 217 25.40 -5.04 -20.74
CA VAL A 217 26.80 -4.69 -20.47
C VAL A 217 26.94 -4.45 -18.96
N PRO A 218 27.83 -5.16 -18.25
CA PRO A 218 28.03 -4.95 -16.82
C PRO A 218 28.65 -3.58 -16.52
N GLY A 219 28.25 -2.99 -15.40
CA GLY A 219 28.76 -1.69 -14.92
C GLY A 219 27.98 -1.12 -13.73
N PRO A 220 28.45 -0.01 -13.12
CA PRO A 220 27.75 0.64 -12.02
C PRO A 220 26.44 1.29 -12.48
N CYS A 221 25.35 1.01 -11.76
CA CYS A 221 24.02 1.57 -12.04
C CYS A 221 24.02 3.09 -11.82
N GLY A 222 23.62 3.87 -12.83
CA GLY A 222 23.45 5.33 -12.74
C GLY A 222 24.55 6.19 -13.38
N LEU A 223 25.63 5.59 -13.89
CA LEU A 223 26.64 6.29 -14.69
C LEU A 223 26.61 5.80 -16.14
N THR A 224 25.52 6.11 -16.86
CA THR A 224 25.60 6.19 -18.32
C THR A 224 26.41 7.43 -18.69
N LYS A 225 27.74 7.35 -18.54
CA LYS A 225 28.77 8.00 -19.38
C LYS A 225 30.18 7.70 -18.88
N SER A 226 30.90 6.96 -19.72
CA SER A 226 32.36 6.84 -19.87
C SER A 226 33.18 6.03 -18.85
N PRO A 227 34.22 5.30 -19.34
CA PRO A 227 35.06 4.42 -18.55
C PRO A 227 36.16 5.22 -17.86
N SER A 228 36.40 4.96 -16.57
CA SER A 228 37.65 5.16 -15.81
C SER A 228 37.38 5.56 -14.35
N VAL A 229 37.04 4.62 -13.49
CA VAL A 229 37.34 4.77 -12.05
C VAL A 229 37.64 3.39 -11.45
N TYR A 230 38.85 2.89 -11.70
CA TYR A 230 39.52 2.00 -10.73
C TYR A 230 40.33 2.93 -9.82
N TYR A 231 40.17 2.83 -8.51
CA TYR A 231 41.13 3.40 -7.57
C TYR A 231 41.33 2.51 -6.34
N GLU A 232 42.61 2.41 -5.99
CA GLU A 232 43.29 1.50 -5.08
C GLU A 232 42.80 1.51 -3.64
N GLN A 233 42.85 0.31 -3.01
CA GLN A 233 42.63 0.06 -1.59
C GLN A 233 43.73 0.66 -0.72
N GLY A 234 43.34 1.30 0.38
CA GLY A 234 44.20 1.65 1.51
C GLY A 234 43.54 1.24 2.83
N ASP A 235 44.27 0.46 3.61
CA ASP A 235 43.95 -0.14 4.92
C ASP A 235 43.28 0.79 5.93
N TYR A 236 42.26 0.28 6.64
CA TYR A 236 42.03 0.63 8.06
C TYR A 236 41.15 -0.41 8.77
N THR A 237 41.65 -0.95 9.89
CA THR A 237 40.95 -1.84 10.82
C THR A 237 40.09 -1.05 11.81
N PRO A 238 38.90 -1.55 12.24
CA PRO A 238 38.23 -1.00 13.40
C PRO A 238 38.21 -1.98 14.59
N SER A 239 38.59 -1.44 15.74
CA SER A 239 38.41 -2.02 17.07
C SER A 239 36.93 -2.00 17.49
N VAL A 240 36.55 -3.08 18.16
CA VAL A 240 35.28 -3.39 18.82
C VAL A 240 34.90 -2.35 19.87
N ASP A 241 33.64 -1.90 19.90
CA ASP A 241 32.81 -1.87 21.12
C ASP A 241 31.34 -1.43 20.89
N ARG A 242 30.46 -2.04 21.70
CA ARG A 242 29.01 -1.82 21.94
C ARG A 242 27.98 -2.45 20.99
N VAL A 243 27.67 -3.69 21.36
CA VAL A 243 26.40 -4.39 21.15
C VAL A 243 25.35 -3.84 22.13
N ASP A 244 24.12 -3.67 21.62
CA ASP A 244 22.79 -3.65 22.30
C ASP A 244 21.89 -2.47 21.86
N LEU A 245 21.35 -2.50 20.62
CA LEU A 245 20.14 -1.72 20.25
C LEU A 245 19.50 -2.04 18.87
N LEU A 246 20.06 -2.94 18.05
CA LEU A 246 19.74 -3.05 16.60
C LEU A 246 18.71 -4.13 16.19
N LEU A 247 18.13 -4.90 17.12
CA LEU A 247 17.22 -6.02 16.80
C LEU A 247 15.75 -5.62 16.57
N VAL A 248 15.33 -4.41 16.96
CA VAL A 248 13.89 -4.02 16.97
C VAL A 248 13.42 -3.41 15.64
N ASP A 249 14.30 -2.77 14.85
CA ASP A 249 13.91 -1.93 13.70
C ASP A 249 13.72 -2.69 12.37
N VAL A 250 14.33 -3.88 12.22
CA VAL A 250 14.27 -4.74 11.03
C VAL A 250 12.88 -5.36 10.80
N ARG A 251 12.26 -5.74 11.92
CA ARG A 251 10.94 -6.38 11.94
C ARG A 251 9.84 -5.38 11.59
N LEU A 252 10.02 -4.12 11.97
CA LEU A 252 9.05 -3.06 11.72
C LEU A 252 8.94 -2.78 10.21
N MET A 253 10.04 -2.57 9.51
CA MET A 253 10.01 -2.20 8.08
C MET A 253 9.51 -3.30 7.14
N SER A 254 9.76 -4.58 7.43
CA SER A 254 9.18 -5.71 6.68
C SER A 254 7.66 -5.82 6.89
N VAL A 255 7.16 -5.51 8.09
CA VAL A 255 5.72 -5.44 8.37
C VAL A 255 5.09 -4.23 7.66
N ALA A 256 5.78 -3.10 7.56
CA ALA A 256 5.28 -1.93 6.83
C ALA A 256 5.06 -2.24 5.34
N ALA A 257 6.02 -2.91 4.70
CA ALA A 257 5.92 -3.33 3.31
C ALA A 257 4.82 -4.39 3.11
N ALA A 258 4.75 -5.39 4.00
CA ALA A 258 3.67 -6.39 3.97
C ALA A 258 2.29 -5.74 4.14
N ASN A 259 2.16 -4.75 5.03
CA ASN A 259 0.92 -3.99 5.18
C ASN A 259 0.57 -3.19 3.92
N ALA A 260 1.53 -2.75 3.11
CA ALA A 260 1.27 -2.01 1.87
C ALA A 260 1.02 -2.92 0.65
N ALA A 261 1.21 -4.24 0.78
CA ALA A 261 1.01 -5.18 -0.31
C ALA A 261 -0.45 -5.21 -0.77
N THR A 262 -0.64 -5.27 -2.10
CA THR A 262 -1.97 -5.27 -2.74
C THR A 262 -1.99 -6.23 -3.92
N SER A 263 -3.06 -7.02 -4.01
CA SER A 263 -3.37 -7.87 -5.15
C SER A 263 -3.69 -7.07 -6.43
N MET A 264 -3.65 -7.74 -7.58
CA MET A 264 -4.03 -7.13 -8.87
C MET A 264 -5.49 -6.65 -8.86
N THR A 265 -6.39 -7.40 -8.21
CA THR A 265 -7.81 -7.04 -8.13
C THR A 265 -8.02 -5.78 -7.30
N ALA A 266 -7.30 -5.62 -6.18
CA ALA A 266 -7.32 -4.40 -5.38
C ALA A 266 -6.82 -3.19 -6.18
N LYS A 267 -5.72 -3.35 -6.93
CA LYS A 267 -5.17 -2.29 -7.81
C LYS A 267 -6.16 -1.89 -8.91
N MET A 268 -6.76 -2.88 -9.58
CA MET A 268 -7.77 -2.64 -10.60
C MET A 268 -9.01 -1.94 -10.01
N ALA A 269 -9.46 -2.33 -8.83
CA ALA A 269 -10.61 -1.71 -8.19
C ALA A 269 -10.36 -0.22 -7.87
N VAL A 270 -9.18 0.11 -7.32
CA VAL A 270 -8.79 1.51 -7.04
C VAL A 270 -8.73 2.35 -8.32
N ALA A 271 -8.30 1.76 -9.45
CA ALA A 271 -8.21 2.47 -10.72
C ALA A 271 -9.58 2.60 -11.42
N LEU A 272 -10.37 1.54 -11.46
CA LEU A 272 -11.59 1.46 -12.26
C LEU A 272 -12.80 2.07 -11.57
N VAL A 273 -12.95 1.90 -10.25
CA VAL A 273 -14.16 2.36 -9.54
C VAL A 273 -14.34 3.88 -9.68
N PRO A 274 -13.34 4.75 -9.43
CA PRO A 274 -13.51 6.19 -9.61
C PRO A 274 -13.86 6.58 -11.06
N VAL A 275 -13.32 5.87 -12.04
CA VAL A 275 -13.62 6.10 -13.47
C VAL A 275 -15.07 5.73 -13.78
N ILE A 276 -15.51 4.54 -13.35
CA ILE A 276 -16.89 4.09 -13.54
C ILE A 276 -17.86 5.05 -12.83
N THR A 277 -17.58 5.44 -11.58
CA THR A 277 -18.41 6.40 -10.85
C THR A 277 -18.46 7.75 -11.57
N SER A 278 -17.33 8.24 -12.11
CA SER A 278 -17.30 9.49 -12.87
C SER A 278 -18.16 9.44 -14.13
N VAL A 279 -18.16 8.30 -14.83
CA VAL A 279 -19.03 8.08 -16.01
C VAL A 279 -20.50 8.08 -15.58
N VAL A 280 -20.86 7.32 -14.54
CA VAL A 280 -22.25 7.22 -14.04
C VAL A 280 -22.77 8.59 -13.58
N VAL A 281 -21.98 9.33 -12.80
CA VAL A 281 -22.33 10.69 -12.36
C VAL A 281 -22.44 11.63 -13.57
N GLY A 282 -21.56 11.48 -14.57
CA GLY A 282 -21.55 12.28 -15.79
C GLY A 282 -22.79 12.09 -16.67
N LEU A 283 -23.41 10.90 -16.64
CA LEU A 283 -24.68 10.65 -17.32
C LEU A 283 -25.82 11.47 -16.71
N GLY A 284 -25.79 11.74 -15.40
CA GLY A 284 -26.78 12.59 -14.73
C GLY A 284 -26.45 14.09 -14.84
N SER A 285 -25.20 14.46 -14.57
CA SER A 285 -24.75 15.85 -14.67
C SER A 285 -23.24 15.94 -14.98
N PRO A 286 -22.85 16.53 -16.12
CA PRO A 286 -21.45 16.79 -16.43
C PRO A 286 -20.77 17.68 -15.39
N LYS A 287 -21.51 18.64 -14.81
CA LYS A 287 -20.99 19.49 -13.73
C LYS A 287 -20.66 18.67 -12.48
N ALA A 288 -21.54 17.77 -12.06
CA ALA A 288 -21.28 16.90 -10.92
C ALA A 288 -20.04 16.02 -11.15
N ALA A 289 -19.89 15.44 -12.36
CA ALA A 289 -18.73 14.64 -12.71
C ALA A 289 -17.41 15.41 -12.65
N THR A 290 -17.41 16.71 -13.00
CA THR A 290 -16.20 17.55 -12.87
C THR A 290 -15.80 17.83 -11.42
N LEU A 291 -16.75 17.91 -10.50
CA LEU A 291 -16.49 18.17 -9.07
C LEU A 291 -16.22 16.90 -8.26
N MET A 292 -16.73 15.76 -8.72
CA MET A 292 -16.64 14.45 -8.06
C MET A 292 -15.22 14.05 -7.61
N PRO A 293 -14.13 14.28 -8.38
CA PRO A 293 -12.79 13.92 -7.92
C PRO A 293 -12.37 14.60 -6.61
N LEU A 294 -12.90 15.81 -6.34
CA LEU A 294 -12.60 16.55 -5.12
C LEU A 294 -13.24 15.90 -3.88
N ALA A 295 -14.27 15.06 -4.05
CA ALA A 295 -14.87 14.30 -2.96
C ALA A 295 -13.92 13.25 -2.35
N PHE A 296 -12.82 12.90 -3.02
CA PHE A 296 -11.80 11.97 -2.52
C PHE A 296 -10.68 12.66 -1.72
N LEU A 297 -10.63 14.00 -1.66
CA LEU A 297 -9.55 14.70 -0.95
C LEU A 297 -9.39 14.25 0.51
N PRO A 298 -10.46 14.04 1.31
CA PRO A 298 -10.34 13.52 2.68
C PRO A 298 -9.75 12.11 2.72
N THR A 299 -10.15 11.26 1.78
CA THR A 299 -9.63 9.88 1.64
C THR A 299 -8.15 9.89 1.30
N VAL A 300 -7.71 10.77 0.41
CA VAL A 300 -6.28 10.93 0.05
C VAL A 300 -5.48 11.43 1.27
N ALA A 301 -6.00 12.40 2.01
CA ALA A 301 -5.36 12.89 3.23
C ALA A 301 -5.20 11.78 4.29
N LEU A 302 -6.25 10.97 4.48
CA LEU A 302 -6.22 9.82 5.38
C LEU A 302 -5.22 8.76 4.92
N TYR A 303 -5.17 8.46 3.62
CA TYR A 303 -4.20 7.52 3.06
C TYR A 303 -2.76 8.02 3.29
N CYS A 304 -2.47 9.29 3.03
CA CYS A 304 -1.18 9.89 3.31
C CYS A 304 -0.81 9.82 4.80
N TRP A 305 -1.77 10.04 5.70
CA TRP A 305 -1.59 9.84 7.13
C TRP A 305 -1.30 8.37 7.47
N TRP A 306 -2.06 7.43 6.92
CA TRP A 306 -1.87 6.01 7.14
C TRP A 306 -0.49 5.54 6.65
N VAL A 307 -0.03 6.00 5.47
CA VAL A 307 1.31 5.69 4.95
C VAL A 307 2.39 6.16 5.92
N ARG A 308 2.28 7.39 6.44
CA ARG A 308 3.22 7.90 7.44
C ARG A 308 3.20 7.06 8.72
N ALA A 309 2.00 6.78 9.25
CA ALA A 309 1.83 5.99 10.46
C ALA A 309 2.28 4.52 10.30
N ASN A 310 2.13 3.94 9.12
CA ASN A 310 2.62 2.61 8.79
C ASN A 310 4.13 2.54 8.64
N ARG A 311 4.78 3.64 8.27
CA ARG A 311 6.25 3.71 8.32
C ARG A 311 6.77 3.79 9.76
N THR A 312 6.02 4.41 10.68
CA THR A 312 6.49 4.63 12.06
C THR A 312 6.13 3.52 13.04
N SER A 313 4.95 2.89 12.90
CA SER A 313 4.47 1.84 13.82
C SER A 313 3.68 0.73 13.11
N PRO A 314 4.29 0.06 12.10
CA PRO A 314 3.65 -0.90 11.20
C PRO A 314 3.00 -2.11 11.88
N GLU A 315 3.58 -2.60 12.96
CA GLU A 315 3.06 -3.67 13.81
C GLU A 315 1.67 -3.38 14.37
N ASN A 316 1.31 -2.10 14.48
CA ASN A 316 0.04 -1.65 15.03
C ASN A 316 -0.96 -1.19 13.95
N ARG A 317 -0.65 -1.33 12.65
CA ARG A 317 -1.50 -0.83 11.55
C ARG A 317 -2.28 -1.93 10.84
N GLY A 318 -3.39 -1.52 10.22
CA GLY A 318 -4.14 -2.37 9.29
C GLY A 318 -3.42 -2.53 7.96
N GLU A 319 -3.62 -3.65 7.29
CA GLU A 319 -3.14 -3.90 5.92
C GLU A 319 -3.96 -3.09 4.90
N LEU A 320 -3.30 -2.57 3.87
CA LEU A 320 -3.84 -1.69 2.84
C LEU A 320 -4.91 -2.37 1.98
N GLU A 321 -4.68 -3.61 1.54
CA GLU A 321 -5.67 -4.32 0.72
C GLU A 321 -7.01 -4.52 1.46
N PRO A 322 -7.04 -5.02 2.70
CA PRO A 322 -8.25 -5.02 3.51
C PRO A 322 -8.87 -3.63 3.74
N LEU A 323 -8.06 -2.56 3.83
CA LEU A 323 -8.60 -1.18 3.93
C LEU A 323 -9.32 -0.78 2.65
N ILE A 324 -8.76 -1.07 1.48
CA ILE A 324 -9.38 -0.84 0.17
C ILE A 324 -10.72 -1.58 0.09
N TRP A 325 -10.74 -2.87 0.43
CA TRP A 325 -11.98 -3.64 0.40
C TRP A 325 -13.01 -3.18 1.43
N THR A 326 -12.57 -2.79 2.63
CA THR A 326 -13.46 -2.19 3.64
C THR A 326 -14.11 -0.93 3.09
N TYR A 327 -13.32 -0.04 2.46
CA TYR A 327 -13.82 1.18 1.84
C TYR A 327 -14.85 0.87 0.75
N LEU A 328 -14.57 -0.07 -0.16
CA LEU A 328 -15.48 -0.41 -1.25
C LEU A 328 -16.75 -1.11 -0.77
N ILE A 329 -16.64 -2.06 0.15
CA ILE A 329 -17.78 -2.83 0.66
C ILE A 329 -18.71 -1.94 1.48
N VAL A 330 -18.17 -1.13 2.40
CA VAL A 330 -18.98 -0.20 3.19
C VAL A 330 -19.58 0.89 2.30
N GLY A 331 -18.78 1.45 1.39
CA GLY A 331 -19.21 2.51 0.47
C GLY A 331 -20.30 2.06 -0.48
N ILE A 332 -20.21 0.87 -1.09
CA ILE A 332 -21.20 0.40 -2.07
C ILE A 332 -22.29 -0.42 -1.40
N GLY A 333 -21.93 -1.58 -0.85
CA GLY A 333 -22.89 -2.52 -0.27
C GLY A 333 -23.48 -2.03 1.04
N GLY A 334 -22.64 -1.42 1.89
CA GLY A 334 -23.04 -0.90 3.19
C GLY A 334 -24.02 0.27 3.09
N THR A 335 -23.72 1.28 2.27
CA THR A 335 -24.63 2.42 2.07
C THR A 335 -25.93 2.04 1.36
N LEU A 336 -25.89 1.09 0.42
CA LEU A 336 -27.10 0.55 -0.20
C LEU A 336 -27.98 -0.15 0.83
N ALA A 337 -27.42 -1.06 1.63
CA ALA A 337 -28.15 -1.76 2.68
C ALA A 337 -28.70 -0.79 3.74
N LEU A 338 -27.92 0.22 4.12
CA LEU A 338 -28.33 1.29 5.01
C LEU A 338 -29.52 2.07 4.44
N SER A 339 -29.46 2.47 3.17
CA SER A 339 -30.51 3.23 2.50
C SER A 339 -31.82 2.44 2.46
N VAL A 340 -31.75 1.15 2.12
CA VAL A 340 -32.92 0.25 2.14
C VAL A 340 -33.47 0.09 3.56
N ALA A 341 -32.62 -0.09 4.56
CA ALA A 341 -33.03 -0.26 5.96
C ALA A 341 -33.69 1.01 6.51
N GLN A 342 -33.09 2.18 6.28
CA GLN A 342 -33.64 3.47 6.70
C GLN A 342 -34.97 3.76 6.00
N LEU A 343 -35.05 3.59 4.68
CA LEU A 343 -36.28 3.84 3.91
C LEU A 343 -37.42 2.91 4.35
N SER A 344 -37.14 1.61 4.48
CA SER A 344 -38.15 0.62 4.88
C SER A 344 -38.65 0.85 6.31
N THR A 345 -37.73 1.13 7.23
CA THR A 345 -38.08 1.42 8.63
C THR A 345 -38.90 2.70 8.72
N TYR A 346 -38.48 3.77 8.03
CA TYR A 346 -39.21 5.02 8.05
C TYR A 346 -40.57 4.91 7.40
N PHE A 347 -40.70 4.14 6.31
CA PHE A 347 -41.98 3.84 5.69
C PHE A 347 -42.97 3.23 6.69
N VAL A 348 -42.55 2.18 7.41
CA VAL A 348 -43.38 1.56 8.45
C VAL A 348 -43.73 2.57 9.56
N LEU A 349 -42.76 3.32 10.06
CA LEU A 349 -42.98 4.30 11.13
C LEU A 349 -43.95 5.41 10.72
N VAL A 350 -43.81 5.96 9.51
CA VAL A 350 -44.70 6.99 8.96
C VAL A 350 -46.10 6.41 8.78
N SER A 351 -46.22 5.23 8.19
CA SER A 351 -47.54 4.58 8.00
C SER A 351 -48.27 4.34 9.33
N LEU A 352 -47.55 3.93 10.38
CA LEU A 352 -48.13 3.69 11.70
C LEU A 352 -48.49 4.97 12.46
N THR A 353 -47.64 6.01 12.37
CA THR A 353 -47.84 7.25 13.16
C THR A 353 -48.75 8.26 12.47
N MET A 354 -48.67 8.41 11.14
CA MET A 354 -49.46 9.37 10.37
C MET A 354 -50.79 8.79 9.85
N GLY A 355 -50.92 7.46 9.79
CA GLY A 355 -52.13 6.77 9.35
C GLY A 355 -52.63 7.28 7.98
N PRO A 356 -53.88 7.78 7.87
CA PRO A 356 -54.42 8.30 6.60
C PRO A 356 -53.63 9.48 6.00
N ARG A 357 -52.86 10.21 6.80
CA ARG A 357 -52.05 11.37 6.36
C ARG A 357 -50.65 10.99 5.88
N ALA A 358 -50.30 9.70 5.85
CA ALA A 358 -48.96 9.24 5.52
C ALA A 358 -48.49 9.67 4.10
N SER A 359 -49.37 9.64 3.10
CA SER A 359 -49.03 10.05 1.73
C SER A 359 -48.74 11.54 1.61
N GLU A 360 -49.53 12.37 2.29
CA GLU A 360 -49.30 13.82 2.38
C GLU A 360 -47.98 14.12 3.10
N TYR A 361 -47.71 13.41 4.21
CA TYR A 361 -46.44 13.52 4.94
C TYR A 361 -45.24 13.18 4.06
N TRP A 362 -45.28 12.06 3.33
CA TRP A 362 -44.20 11.66 2.44
C TRP A 362 -43.92 12.67 1.33
N THR A 363 -44.99 13.23 0.75
CA THR A 363 -44.88 14.28 -0.27
C THR A 363 -44.15 15.50 0.27
N GLU A 364 -44.50 15.92 1.49
CA GLU A 364 -43.87 17.08 2.12
C GLU A 364 -42.47 16.76 2.69
N PHE A 365 -42.22 15.55 3.19
CA PHE A 365 -40.91 15.13 3.71
C PHE A 365 -39.84 15.02 2.62
N LEU A 366 -40.21 14.54 1.43
CA LEU A 366 -39.29 14.41 0.27
C LEU A 366 -39.10 15.73 -0.50
N ARG A 367 -39.87 16.77 -0.17
CA ARG A 367 -39.78 18.07 -0.83
C ARG A 367 -38.54 18.83 -0.33
N GLY A 368 -37.57 19.05 -1.23
CA GLY A 368 -36.31 19.75 -0.91
C GLY A 368 -36.37 21.29 -0.92
N THR A 369 -37.48 21.91 -1.37
CA THR A 369 -37.64 23.37 -1.42
C THR A 369 -39.08 23.81 -1.15
N VAL A 370 -39.25 24.99 -0.56
CA VAL A 370 -40.55 25.65 -0.31
C VAL A 370 -40.86 26.78 -1.31
N GLU A 371 -39.99 26.98 -2.29
CA GLU A 371 -40.24 27.91 -3.39
C GLU A 371 -41.43 27.43 -4.24
N GLY A 372 -42.28 28.37 -4.65
CA GLY A 372 -43.48 28.08 -5.46
C GLY A 372 -44.71 27.57 -4.69
N LEU A 373 -44.64 27.38 -3.37
CA LEU A 373 -45.81 27.00 -2.55
C LEU A 373 -46.76 28.19 -2.27
N SER A 374 -48.06 27.96 -2.42
CA SER A 374 -49.13 28.88 -2.00
C SER A 374 -49.15 29.10 -0.48
N LYS A 375 -49.83 30.16 -0.02
CA LYS A 375 -49.97 30.45 1.42
C LYS A 375 -50.67 29.31 2.16
N GLU A 376 -51.71 28.74 1.55
CA GLU A 376 -52.49 27.64 2.10
C GLU A 376 -51.65 26.36 2.23
N GLN A 377 -50.81 26.07 1.23
CA GLN A 377 -49.90 24.92 1.29
C GLN A 377 -48.82 25.10 2.36
N ARG A 378 -48.27 26.31 2.52
CA ARG A 378 -47.31 26.60 3.59
C ARG A 378 -47.94 26.47 4.98
N GLN A 379 -49.19 26.91 5.14
CA GLN A 379 -49.92 26.77 6.40
C GLN A 379 -50.14 25.28 6.76
N ARG A 380 -50.57 24.45 5.80
CA ARG A 380 -50.71 22.99 6.03
C ARG A 380 -49.38 22.32 6.38
N ARG A 381 -48.29 22.72 5.72
CA ARG A 381 -46.95 22.23 6.04
C ARG A 381 -46.53 22.62 7.46
N PHE A 382 -46.81 23.85 7.88
CA PHE A 382 -46.57 24.33 9.24
C PHE A 382 -47.40 23.55 10.29
N GLU A 383 -48.68 23.28 10.02
CA GLU A 383 -49.53 22.44 10.87
C GLU A 383 -48.99 21.00 11.00
N MET A 384 -48.44 20.46 9.92
CA MET A 384 -47.80 19.15 9.94
C MET A 384 -46.48 19.17 10.73
N ALA A 385 -45.64 20.19 10.53
CA ALA A 385 -44.37 20.38 11.25
C ALA A 385 -44.58 20.60 12.77
N SER A 386 -45.69 21.24 13.16
CA SER A 386 -46.05 21.46 14.57
C SER A 386 -46.72 20.25 15.23
N SER A 387 -47.07 19.21 14.46
CA SER A 387 -47.75 18.02 14.99
C SER A 387 -46.84 17.13 15.84
N TRP A 388 -47.34 16.60 16.96
CA TRP A 388 -46.57 15.69 17.81
C TRP A 388 -46.09 14.44 17.04
N GLN A 389 -46.85 13.98 16.04
CA GLN A 389 -46.46 12.85 15.19
C GLN A 389 -45.16 13.16 14.42
N HIS A 390 -45.02 14.36 13.87
CA HIS A 390 -43.79 14.76 13.19
C HIS A 390 -42.59 14.81 14.15
N TRP A 391 -42.78 15.35 15.37
CA TRP A 391 -41.73 15.38 16.39
C TRP A 391 -41.27 13.98 16.80
N VAL A 392 -42.19 13.03 16.96
CA VAL A 392 -41.85 11.62 17.23
C VAL A 392 -41.11 10.99 16.06
N LEU A 393 -41.59 11.18 14.83
CA LEU A 393 -40.92 10.65 13.63
C LEU A 393 -39.52 11.22 13.44
N MET A 394 -39.35 12.52 13.68
CA MET A 394 -38.06 13.20 13.65
C MET A 394 -37.11 12.61 14.71
N PHE A 395 -37.58 12.46 15.96
CA PHE A 395 -36.78 11.85 17.02
C PHE A 395 -36.33 10.42 16.66
N LEU A 396 -37.26 9.58 16.18
CA LEU A 396 -36.95 8.22 15.75
C LEU A 396 -35.99 8.20 14.55
N PHE A 397 -36.17 9.12 13.60
CA PHE A 397 -35.24 9.26 12.48
C PHE A 397 -33.84 9.60 12.94
N SER A 398 -33.71 10.60 13.80
CA SER A 398 -32.41 11.07 14.28
C SER A 398 -31.68 10.01 15.10
N TYR A 399 -32.34 9.33 16.07
CA TYR A 399 -31.63 8.42 16.98
C TYR A 399 -31.60 6.96 16.54
N VAL A 400 -32.65 6.45 15.88
CA VAL A 400 -32.71 5.03 15.50
C VAL A 400 -32.07 4.81 14.13
N MET A 401 -32.42 5.65 13.16
CA MET A 401 -32.00 5.43 11.78
C MET A 401 -30.67 6.11 11.48
N ALA A 402 -30.57 7.43 11.66
CA ALA A 402 -29.33 8.14 11.40
C ALA A 402 -28.27 7.82 12.48
N GLY A 403 -28.62 7.97 13.76
CA GLY A 403 -27.74 7.63 14.86
C GLY A 403 -27.49 6.12 15.00
N GLY A 404 -28.52 5.28 14.91
CA GLY A 404 -28.40 3.85 15.17
C GLY A 404 -27.81 3.08 14.00
N PHE A 405 -28.50 3.06 12.85
CA PHE A 405 -28.07 2.25 11.71
C PHE A 405 -26.74 2.72 11.11
N GLU A 406 -26.50 4.03 11.01
CA GLU A 406 -25.24 4.52 10.43
C GLU A 406 -24.04 4.28 11.34
N GLU A 407 -24.19 4.47 12.65
CA GLU A 407 -23.10 4.16 13.59
C GLU A 407 -22.85 2.66 13.70
N LEU A 408 -23.90 1.84 13.55
CA LEU A 408 -23.74 0.39 13.42
C LEU A 408 -22.92 0.05 12.16
N LEU A 409 -23.23 0.66 11.02
CA LEU A 409 -22.47 0.47 9.79
C LEU A 409 -21.00 0.91 9.94
N LYS A 410 -20.74 2.07 10.58
CA LYS A 410 -19.37 2.55 10.89
C LYS A 410 -18.63 1.66 11.89
N TYR A 411 -19.36 0.92 12.72
CA TYR A 411 -18.79 -0.05 13.65
C TYR A 411 -18.46 -1.41 12.99
N MET A 412 -19.06 -1.76 11.86
CA MET A 412 -18.79 -3.04 11.16
C MET A 412 -17.31 -3.24 10.79
N PRO A 413 -16.58 -2.22 10.29
CA PRO A 413 -15.13 -2.32 10.10
C PRO A 413 -14.34 -2.64 11.37
N VAL A 414 -14.77 -2.11 12.52
CA VAL A 414 -14.15 -2.43 13.81
C VAL A 414 -14.42 -3.89 14.17
N LEU A 415 -15.64 -4.40 13.97
CA LEU A 415 -15.94 -5.82 14.17
C LEU A 415 -15.12 -6.74 13.26
N TYR A 416 -14.90 -6.34 12.01
CA TYR A 416 -14.02 -7.04 11.08
C TYR A 416 -12.57 -7.07 11.61
N ALA A 417 -12.06 -5.93 12.09
CA ALA A 417 -10.74 -5.83 12.69
C ALA A 417 -10.58 -6.73 13.94
N ARG A 418 -11.58 -6.72 14.83
CA ARG A 418 -11.63 -7.58 16.04
C ARG A 418 -11.53 -9.05 15.68
N ARG A 419 -12.30 -9.50 14.70
CA ARG A 419 -12.29 -10.90 14.22
C ARG A 419 -10.94 -11.28 13.61
N ARG A 420 -10.29 -10.37 12.88
CA ARG A 420 -8.94 -10.63 12.34
C ARG A 420 -7.89 -10.75 13.43
N VAL A 421 -7.87 -9.82 14.38
CA VAL A 421 -6.95 -9.83 15.52
C VAL A 421 -7.09 -11.14 16.31
N GLN A 422 -8.32 -11.58 16.58
CA GLN A 422 -8.56 -12.87 17.25
C GLN A 422 -8.04 -14.07 16.47
N ARG A 423 -8.23 -14.10 15.14
CA ARG A 423 -7.79 -15.21 14.28
C ARG A 423 -6.27 -15.25 14.09
N GLN A 424 -5.63 -14.10 14.01
CA GLN A 424 -4.20 -13.98 13.74
C GLN A 424 -3.35 -13.93 15.03
N GLN A 425 -3.98 -13.86 16.21
CA GLN A 425 -3.31 -13.68 17.51
C GLN A 425 -2.34 -12.48 17.54
N THR A 426 -2.63 -11.43 16.76
CA THR A 426 -1.78 -10.24 16.64
C THR A 426 -2.38 -9.04 17.37
N LEU A 427 -1.60 -8.39 18.24
CA LEU A 427 -2.05 -7.23 19.00
C LEU A 427 -1.96 -5.94 18.16
N ARG A 428 -2.93 -5.72 17.24
CA ARG A 428 -2.98 -4.54 16.34
C ARG A 428 -4.09 -3.55 16.72
N GLY A 429 -3.95 -2.85 17.85
CA GLY A 429 -4.96 -1.87 18.30
C GLY A 429 -5.20 -0.73 17.30
N GLY A 430 -4.16 -0.22 16.65
CA GLY A 430 -4.25 0.84 15.64
C GLY A 430 -4.97 0.40 14.36
N ALA A 431 -5.04 -0.90 14.07
CA ALA A 431 -5.80 -1.41 12.94
C ALA A 431 -7.31 -1.16 13.09
N TYR A 432 -7.85 -1.14 14.32
CA TYR A 432 -9.28 -0.83 14.55
C TYR A 432 -9.61 0.58 14.09
N ILE A 433 -8.69 1.52 14.35
CA ILE A 433 -8.81 2.92 13.92
C ILE A 433 -8.74 2.99 12.40
N ASP A 434 -7.80 2.28 11.78
CA ASP A 434 -7.61 2.30 10.33
C ASP A 434 -8.85 1.81 9.58
N TYR A 435 -9.39 0.65 9.98
CA TYR A 435 -10.58 0.09 9.37
C TYR A 435 -11.82 0.96 9.61
N ALA A 436 -11.99 1.51 10.82
CA ALA A 436 -13.09 2.43 11.11
C ALA A 436 -13.03 3.70 10.23
N LEU A 437 -11.85 4.30 10.11
CA LEU A 437 -11.65 5.49 9.29
C LEU A 437 -11.84 5.20 7.80
N ALA A 438 -11.40 4.05 7.30
CA ALA A 438 -11.66 3.63 5.92
C ALA A 438 -13.17 3.49 5.63
N GLY A 439 -13.92 2.86 6.55
CA GLY A 439 -15.38 2.77 6.44
C GLY A 439 -16.05 4.14 6.48
N ALA A 440 -15.65 5.01 7.41
CA ALA A 440 -16.18 6.37 7.53
C ALA A 440 -15.94 7.21 6.26
N MET A 441 -14.72 7.17 5.71
CA MET A 441 -14.39 7.88 4.48
C MET A 441 -15.20 7.38 3.29
N SER A 442 -15.50 6.09 3.22
CA SER A 442 -16.35 5.58 2.16
C SER A 442 -17.77 6.17 2.19
N ILE A 443 -18.35 6.30 3.39
CA ILE A 443 -19.67 6.94 3.59
C ILE A 443 -19.60 8.42 3.21
N VAL A 444 -18.58 9.13 3.70
CA VAL A 444 -18.35 10.55 3.39
C VAL A 444 -18.24 10.78 1.88
N THR A 445 -17.50 9.95 1.16
CA THR A 445 -17.35 10.08 -0.29
C THR A 445 -18.66 9.84 -1.01
N VAL A 446 -19.42 8.80 -0.65
CA VAL A 446 -20.72 8.50 -1.27
C VAL A 446 -21.73 9.62 -1.02
N GLU A 447 -21.84 10.10 0.23
CA GLU A 447 -22.70 11.22 0.59
C GLU A 447 -22.31 12.48 -0.18
N CYS A 448 -21.02 12.82 -0.20
CA CYS A 448 -20.53 14.01 -0.89
C CYS A 448 -20.86 13.97 -2.39
N ILE A 449 -20.65 12.83 -3.06
CA ILE A 449 -21.03 12.63 -4.46
C ILE A 449 -22.55 12.76 -4.65
N GLY A 450 -23.34 12.17 -3.75
CA GLY A 450 -24.80 12.26 -3.78
C GLY A 450 -25.30 13.71 -3.67
N TYR A 451 -24.82 14.47 -2.70
CA TYR A 451 -25.21 15.86 -2.50
C TYR A 451 -24.78 16.78 -3.66
N ILE A 452 -23.57 16.59 -4.19
CA ILE A 452 -23.12 17.35 -5.37
C ILE A 452 -24.02 17.04 -6.58
N SER A 453 -24.35 15.76 -6.77
CA SER A 453 -25.22 15.32 -7.86
C SER A 453 -26.62 15.93 -7.74
N ASP A 454 -27.19 15.93 -6.53
CA ASP A 454 -28.51 16.51 -6.24
C ASP A 454 -28.54 18.03 -6.45
N THR A 455 -27.55 18.76 -5.91
CA THR A 455 -27.44 20.22 -6.13
C THR A 455 -27.28 20.55 -7.61
N CYS A 456 -26.50 19.76 -8.36
CA CYS A 456 -26.34 19.95 -9.80
C CYS A 456 -27.60 19.56 -10.61
N ALA A 457 -28.42 18.62 -10.11
CA ALA A 457 -29.68 18.21 -10.74
C ALA A 457 -30.84 19.18 -10.46
N SER A 458 -30.72 20.03 -9.43
CA SER A 458 -31.75 20.99 -9.00
C SER A 458 -32.00 22.16 -9.98
N GLY A 459 -31.39 22.16 -11.17
CA GLY A 459 -31.61 23.19 -12.21
C GLY A 459 -30.84 24.50 -12.01
N ILE A 460 -29.95 24.56 -11.03
CA ILE A 460 -29.12 25.74 -10.74
C ILE A 460 -28.09 25.95 -11.86
N GLN A 461 -28.15 27.11 -12.53
CA GLN A 461 -27.27 27.42 -13.66
C GLN A 461 -25.83 27.78 -13.24
N GLY A 462 -25.64 28.26 -12.01
CA GLY A 462 -24.33 28.66 -11.45
C GLY A 462 -23.39 27.50 -11.09
N TRP A 463 -22.19 27.87 -10.62
CA TRP A 463 -21.20 26.96 -10.01
C TRP A 463 -21.05 27.17 -8.51
N VAL A 464 -21.61 28.26 -7.97
CA VAL A 464 -21.39 28.68 -6.58
C VAL A 464 -22.02 27.66 -5.63
N GLU A 465 -23.27 27.27 -5.86
CA GLU A 465 -24.06 26.41 -4.99
C GLU A 465 -23.49 24.97 -4.95
N PRO A 466 -23.10 24.35 -6.08
CA PRO A 466 -22.38 23.07 -6.06
C PRO A 466 -21.02 23.15 -5.34
N ILE A 467 -20.25 24.24 -5.51
CA ILE A 467 -18.96 24.41 -4.83
C ILE A 467 -19.15 24.60 -3.33
N VAL A 468 -20.14 25.39 -2.92
CA VAL A 468 -20.49 25.58 -1.50
C VAL A 468 -20.94 24.24 -0.89
N THR A 469 -21.76 23.47 -1.60
CA THR A 469 -22.20 22.13 -1.18
C THR A 469 -20.99 21.22 -0.98
N LEU A 470 -20.08 21.17 -1.96
CA LEU A 470 -18.83 20.40 -1.86
C LEU A 470 -18.01 20.84 -0.65
N ALA A 471 -17.78 22.14 -0.47
CA ALA A 471 -16.98 22.66 0.65
C ALA A 471 -17.61 22.33 2.01
N GLN A 472 -18.92 22.49 2.15
CA GLN A 472 -19.65 22.14 3.36
C GLN A 472 -19.54 20.65 3.68
N ARG A 473 -19.67 19.77 2.67
CA ARG A 473 -19.59 18.31 2.86
C ARG A 473 -18.15 17.86 3.17
N LEU A 474 -17.16 18.47 2.52
CA LEU A 474 -15.75 18.20 2.78
C LEU A 474 -15.32 18.60 4.19
N VAL A 475 -15.90 19.67 4.76
CA VAL A 475 -15.53 20.14 6.10
C VAL A 475 -16.45 19.56 7.17
N ALA A 476 -17.73 19.92 7.16
CA ALA A 476 -18.68 19.51 8.20
C ALA A 476 -18.94 18.00 8.11
N GLY A 477 -19.37 17.51 6.94
CA GLY A 477 -19.70 16.10 6.74
C GLY A 477 -18.56 15.16 7.14
N THR A 478 -17.35 15.42 6.63
CA THR A 478 -16.16 14.65 6.97
C THR A 478 -15.87 14.66 8.47
N LEU A 479 -15.88 15.84 9.12
CA LEU A 479 -15.45 16.00 10.50
C LEU A 479 -16.33 15.18 11.46
N GLY A 480 -17.66 15.22 11.27
CA GLY A 480 -18.59 14.44 12.09
C GLY A 480 -18.37 12.93 11.97
N HIS A 481 -18.31 12.41 10.74
CA HIS A 481 -18.11 10.97 10.48
C HIS A 481 -16.76 10.46 10.99
N VAL A 482 -15.70 11.23 10.82
CA VAL A 482 -14.36 10.89 11.33
C VAL A 482 -14.36 10.83 12.86
N LEU A 483 -14.87 11.87 13.52
CA LEU A 483 -14.84 11.94 14.98
C LEU A 483 -15.70 10.86 15.64
N ALA A 484 -16.89 10.57 15.09
CA ALA A 484 -17.75 9.49 15.57
C ALA A 484 -17.06 8.11 15.42
N SER A 485 -16.39 7.88 14.28
CA SER A 485 -15.66 6.63 14.02
C SER A 485 -14.40 6.49 14.87
N LEU A 486 -13.70 7.59 15.13
CA LEU A 486 -12.59 7.65 16.08
C LEU A 486 -13.06 7.33 17.50
N LEU A 487 -14.16 7.94 17.96
CA LEU A 487 -14.70 7.70 19.29
C LEU A 487 -15.03 6.21 19.48
N THR A 488 -15.70 5.62 18.51
CA THR A 488 -16.10 4.21 18.54
C THR A 488 -14.89 3.27 18.48
N SER A 489 -13.93 3.53 17.60
CA SER A 489 -12.73 2.69 17.46
C SER A 489 -11.80 2.79 18.68
N LEU A 490 -11.56 3.99 19.23
CA LEU A 490 -10.76 4.17 20.45
C LEU A 490 -11.37 3.46 21.65
N ARG A 491 -12.70 3.51 21.80
CA ARG A 491 -13.40 2.76 22.86
C ARG A 491 -13.30 1.26 22.66
N ALA A 492 -13.37 0.77 21.43
CA ALA A 492 -13.15 -0.64 21.13
C ALA A 492 -11.71 -1.08 21.45
N VAL A 493 -10.72 -0.25 21.12
CA VAL A 493 -9.31 -0.49 21.48
C VAL A 493 -9.15 -0.53 23.00
N ARG A 494 -9.73 0.41 23.73
CA ARG A 494 -9.69 0.41 25.20
C ARG A 494 -10.31 -0.86 25.78
N SER A 495 -11.46 -1.28 25.27
CA SER A 495 -12.16 -2.50 25.70
C SER A 495 -11.33 -3.76 25.51
N ASP A 496 -10.64 -3.89 24.37
CA ASP A 496 -10.00 -5.14 23.98
C ASP A 496 -8.54 -5.23 24.44
N PHE A 497 -7.84 -4.10 24.65
CA PHE A 497 -6.40 -4.09 24.91
C PHE A 497 -5.97 -3.51 26.26
N TYR A 498 -6.70 -2.56 26.85
CA TYR A 498 -6.17 -1.75 27.96
C TYR A 498 -7.09 -1.63 29.18
N GLY A 499 -8.39 -1.90 29.05
CA GLY A 499 -9.39 -1.65 30.07
C GLY A 499 -10.37 -2.81 30.25
N PRO A 500 -11.39 -2.64 31.10
CA PRO A 500 -12.40 -3.67 31.30
C PRO A 500 -13.19 -3.91 30.00
N PRO A 501 -13.54 -5.17 29.71
CA PRO A 501 -14.25 -5.51 28.49
C PRO A 501 -15.62 -4.79 28.46
N MET A 502 -15.91 -4.16 27.33
CA MET A 502 -17.17 -3.48 27.06
C MET A 502 -17.99 -4.28 26.05
N THR A 503 -19.31 -4.31 26.26
CA THR A 503 -20.24 -4.81 25.25
C THR A 503 -20.25 -3.87 24.03
N TRP A 504 -20.57 -4.40 22.85
CA TRP A 504 -20.63 -3.61 21.62
C TRP A 504 -21.59 -2.40 21.75
N ILE A 505 -22.71 -2.56 22.48
CA ILE A 505 -23.66 -1.48 22.78
C ILE A 505 -22.97 -0.35 23.54
N ARG A 506 -22.21 -0.66 24.60
CA ARG A 506 -21.48 0.36 25.39
C ARG A 506 -20.38 1.06 24.59
N ILE A 507 -19.84 0.40 23.57
CA ILE A 507 -18.83 0.99 22.69
C ILE A 507 -19.48 2.03 21.78
N ILE A 508 -20.57 1.69 21.08
CA ILE A 508 -21.20 2.56 20.07
C ILE A 508 -22.15 3.61 20.64
N ALA A 509 -22.76 3.38 21.82
CA ALA A 509 -23.85 4.22 22.34
C ALA A 509 -23.54 5.72 22.39
N PRO A 510 -22.33 6.17 22.80
CA PRO A 510 -22.01 7.60 22.77
C PRO A 510 -22.05 8.20 21.35
N ALA A 511 -21.54 7.48 20.35
CA ALA A 511 -21.57 7.93 18.97
C ALA A 511 -23.01 7.98 18.43
N VAL A 512 -23.84 6.97 18.73
CA VAL A 512 -25.27 6.93 18.38
C VAL A 512 -26.01 8.14 18.94
N VAL A 513 -25.82 8.45 20.23
CA VAL A 513 -26.51 9.57 20.89
C VAL A 513 -26.02 10.91 20.33
N LEU A 514 -24.72 11.10 20.17
CA LEU A 514 -24.17 12.38 19.70
C LEU A 514 -24.53 12.62 18.23
N HIS A 515 -24.42 11.61 17.38
CA HIS A 515 -24.82 11.70 15.99
C HIS A 515 -26.33 11.95 15.87
N GLY A 516 -27.15 11.22 16.64
CA GLY A 516 -28.59 11.47 16.70
C GLY A 516 -28.93 12.88 17.20
N THR A 517 -28.19 13.41 18.18
CA THR A 517 -28.36 14.78 18.67
C THR A 517 -28.02 15.81 17.60
N ALA A 518 -26.93 15.60 16.84
CA ALA A 518 -26.58 16.48 15.72
C ALA A 518 -27.69 16.50 14.65
N ASN A 519 -28.19 15.34 14.25
CA ASN A 519 -29.29 15.25 13.29
C ASN A 519 -30.59 15.85 13.83
N LEU A 520 -30.89 15.64 15.11
CA LEU A 520 -32.08 16.23 15.72
C LEU A 520 -31.98 17.76 15.74
N ALA A 521 -30.85 18.33 16.14
CA ALA A 521 -30.65 19.79 16.15
C ALA A 521 -30.84 20.42 14.76
N VAL A 522 -30.37 19.68 13.75
CA VAL A 522 -30.49 20.01 12.34
C VAL A 522 -31.97 20.03 11.92
N PHE A 523 -32.73 18.97 12.20
CA PHE A 523 -34.16 18.95 11.90
C PHE A 523 -34.98 19.94 12.72
N VAL A 524 -34.65 20.16 14.00
CA VAL A 524 -35.34 21.15 14.84
C VAL A 524 -35.27 22.54 14.21
N SER A 525 -34.11 22.93 13.67
CA SER A 525 -33.94 24.22 13.00
C SER A 525 -34.79 24.33 11.72
N CYS A 526 -35.01 23.22 11.01
CA CYS A 526 -35.94 23.16 9.87
C CYS A 526 -37.40 23.24 10.34
N THR A 527 -37.78 22.43 11.34
CA THR A 527 -39.15 22.34 11.88
C THR A 527 -39.60 23.65 12.52
N MET A 528 -38.69 24.40 13.16
CA MET A 528 -38.99 25.74 13.72
C MET A 528 -39.42 26.76 12.66
N GLN A 529 -39.04 26.58 11.39
CA GLN A 529 -39.51 27.38 10.25
C GLN A 529 -40.74 26.77 9.56
N GLY A 530 -41.37 25.75 10.15
CA GLY A 530 -42.52 25.06 9.57
C GLY A 530 -42.16 24.06 8.48
N HIS A 531 -40.91 23.63 8.37
CA HIS A 531 -40.52 22.63 7.37
C HIS A 531 -40.73 21.21 7.87
N VAL A 532 -41.19 20.34 6.97
CA VAL A 532 -41.29 18.89 7.17
C VAL A 532 -40.15 18.23 6.40
N GLY A 533 -39.24 17.57 7.11
CA GLY A 533 -38.05 16.97 6.49
C GLY A 533 -36.89 17.96 6.32
N TRP A 534 -35.94 17.64 5.46
CA TRP A 534 -34.72 18.42 5.28
C TRP A 534 -34.91 19.53 4.24
N VAL A 535 -35.14 20.75 4.72
CA VAL A 535 -35.12 21.98 3.91
C VAL A 535 -34.19 22.97 4.60
N HIS A 536 -33.18 23.48 3.88
CA HIS A 536 -32.21 24.38 4.48
C HIS A 536 -32.92 25.62 5.03
N PRO A 537 -32.72 25.99 6.30
CA PRO A 537 -33.34 27.18 6.87
C PRO A 537 -32.87 28.44 6.15
N THR A 538 -33.76 29.42 5.99
CA THR A 538 -33.46 30.69 5.32
C THR A 538 -33.26 31.84 6.30
N GLU A 539 -33.91 31.81 7.47
CA GLU A 539 -33.71 32.81 8.51
C GLU A 539 -32.35 32.68 9.18
N MET A 540 -31.67 33.82 9.37
CA MET A 540 -30.34 33.89 9.96
C MET A 540 -30.26 33.22 11.33
N ILE A 541 -31.27 33.40 12.18
CA ILE A 541 -31.28 32.81 13.53
C ILE A 541 -31.29 31.28 13.49
N SER A 542 -32.01 30.70 12.53
CA SER A 542 -32.10 29.25 12.36
C SER A 542 -30.85 28.69 11.68
N ILE A 543 -30.23 29.45 10.77
CA ILE A 543 -28.93 29.10 10.17
C ILE A 543 -27.84 29.09 11.25
N VAL A 544 -27.77 30.14 12.07
CA VAL A 544 -26.85 30.22 13.20
C VAL A 544 -27.11 29.11 14.21
N GLY A 545 -28.38 28.83 14.53
CA GLY A 545 -28.78 27.72 15.40
C GLY A 545 -28.37 26.36 14.85
N LEU A 546 -28.60 26.11 13.55
CA LEU A 546 -28.23 24.90 12.84
C LEU A 546 -26.71 24.63 12.93
N TYR A 547 -25.90 25.56 12.43
CA TYR A 547 -24.44 25.39 12.42
C TYR A 547 -23.85 25.45 13.83
N GLY A 548 -24.34 26.36 14.69
CA GLY A 548 -23.88 26.49 16.06
C GLY A 548 -24.10 25.22 16.88
N ASN A 549 -25.31 24.64 16.83
CA ASN A 549 -25.60 23.38 17.52
C ASN A 549 -24.81 22.22 16.92
N TYR A 550 -24.72 22.16 15.58
CA TYR A 550 -23.94 21.12 14.90
C TYR A 550 -22.47 21.15 15.37
N PHE A 551 -21.79 22.29 15.28
CA PHE A 551 -20.39 22.42 15.69
C PHE A 551 -20.20 22.25 17.20
N CYS A 552 -21.19 22.60 18.02
CA CYS A 552 -21.18 22.30 19.45
C CYS A 552 -21.15 20.79 19.70
N VAL A 553 -22.03 20.03 19.06
CA VAL A 553 -22.06 18.56 19.18
C VAL A 553 -20.77 17.93 18.65
N VAL A 554 -20.28 18.38 17.49
CA VAL A 554 -19.01 17.92 16.93
C VAL A 554 -17.83 18.23 17.86
N GLY A 555 -17.82 19.42 18.50
CA GLY A 555 -16.83 19.78 19.51
C GLY A 555 -16.88 18.88 20.75
N LEU A 556 -18.08 18.52 21.21
CA LEU A 556 -18.27 17.55 22.30
C LEU A 556 -17.74 16.16 21.92
N VAL A 557 -18.02 15.68 20.70
CA VAL A 557 -17.46 14.41 20.20
C VAL A 557 -15.92 14.51 20.18
N GLY A 558 -15.36 15.61 19.69
CA GLY A 558 -13.92 15.87 19.69
C GLY A 558 -13.30 15.83 21.09
N LEU A 559 -13.96 16.42 22.08
CA LEU A 559 -13.54 16.36 23.49
C LEU A 559 -13.59 14.94 24.05
N MET A 560 -14.60 14.15 23.68
CA MET A 560 -14.69 12.73 24.07
C MET A 560 -13.61 11.88 23.39
N VAL A 561 -13.33 12.10 22.10
CA VAL A 561 -12.22 11.46 21.38
C VAL A 561 -10.90 11.78 22.05
N TRP A 562 -10.65 13.06 22.36
CA TRP A 562 -9.44 13.50 23.06
C TRP A 562 -9.30 12.84 24.43
N ARG A 563 -10.41 12.72 25.19
CA ARG A 563 -10.42 12.05 26.49
C ARG A 563 -10.08 10.56 26.37
N GLU A 564 -10.72 9.83 25.44
CA GLU A 564 -10.42 8.41 25.21
C GLU A 564 -8.97 8.20 24.75
N TYR A 565 -8.48 9.06 23.85
CA TYR A 565 -7.08 9.05 23.41
C TYR A 565 -6.11 9.29 24.58
N LYS A 566 -6.40 10.27 25.45
CA LYS A 566 -5.57 10.56 26.63
C LYS A 566 -5.55 9.36 27.59
N THR A 567 -6.70 8.76 27.87
CA THR A 567 -6.79 7.56 28.73
C THR A 567 -5.99 6.39 28.17
N LEU A 568 -6.02 6.17 26.85
CA LEU A 568 -5.19 5.14 26.20
C LEU A 568 -3.70 5.43 26.36
N LYS A 569 -3.28 6.69 26.19
CA LYS A 569 -1.88 7.10 26.34
C LYS A 569 -1.34 6.92 27.77
N GLU A 570 -2.20 7.03 28.78
CA GLU A 570 -1.85 6.79 30.19
C GLU A 570 -1.65 5.29 30.51
N HIS A 571 -2.26 4.38 29.75
CA HIS A 571 -2.16 2.92 29.95
C HIS A 571 -1.10 2.25 29.07
N ILE A 572 -0.53 2.96 28.08
CA ILE A 572 0.61 2.48 27.31
C ILE A 572 1.85 2.61 28.22
N PRO A 573 2.55 1.51 28.57
CA PRO A 573 3.77 1.61 29.36
C PRO A 573 4.76 2.51 28.63
N LYS A 574 5.28 3.53 29.32
CA LYS A 574 6.35 4.37 28.79
C LYS A 574 7.56 3.47 28.60
N GLN A 575 7.91 3.18 27.34
CA GLN A 575 9.16 2.51 26.96
C GLN A 575 10.36 3.40 27.26
#